data_AF-A0A351NXF4-F1
#
_entry.id   AF-A0A351NXF4-F1
#
_cell.length_a   1.000
_cell.length_b   1.000
_cell.length_c   1.000
_cell.angle_alpha   90.00
_cell.angle_beta   90.00
_cell.angle_gamma   90.00
#
_symmetry.space_group_name_H-M   'P 1'
#
loop_
_entity.id
_entity.type
_entity.pdbx_description
1 polymer ?
#
loop_
_entity_poly.entity_id
_entity_poly.type
_entity_poly.pdbx_seq_one_letter_code
_entity_poly.pdbx_strand_id
1 'polypeptide(L)'
;MSNFEVQAGNGRLYKLTPEKKQKELDRLKVLREDKAQAWATDDKAHDYDGFLQIGQNFINWLQEGLNQSGNDLMRMNWKGKVVKTDNGAVLQVRDAWIGNGMMDLKQFTESGANVSSSQAQSKPQAPVEMFDEEDDLPF
;
A
#
# COMPACT_ATOMS: atom_id res chain seq x y z
N MET A 1 16.65 9.99 -24.53
CA MET A 1 16.55 9.44 -23.15
C MET A 1 15.22 9.88 -22.58
N SER A 2 14.26 8.96 -22.45
CA SER A 2 12.90 9.27 -21.99
C SER A 2 12.92 9.49 -20.47
N ASN A 3 12.73 10.75 -20.04
CA ASN A 3 12.38 11.08 -18.67
C ASN A 3 10.95 10.59 -18.45
N PHE A 4 10.82 9.31 -18.07
CA PHE A 4 9.55 8.83 -17.53
C PHE A 4 9.42 9.40 -16.11
N GLU A 5 8.94 10.64 -16.03
CA GLU A 5 8.37 11.19 -14.81
C GLU A 5 7.16 10.32 -14.50
N VAL A 6 7.34 9.39 -13.56
CA VAL A 6 6.20 8.61 -13.07
C VAL A 6 5.22 9.61 -12.48
N GLN A 7 4.03 9.73 -13.08
CA GLN A 7 2.94 10.63 -12.65
C GLN A 7 2.52 10.41 -11.17
N ALA A 8 3.04 9.37 -10.53
CA ALA A 8 3.08 9.17 -9.09
C ALA A 8 4.41 8.47 -8.74
N GLY A 9 5.32 9.08 -7.96
CA GLY A 9 6.52 8.33 -7.57
C GLY A 9 7.77 9.10 -7.16
N ASN A 10 7.80 10.43 -7.29
CA ASN A 10 8.85 11.22 -6.66
C ASN A 10 8.38 11.62 -5.26
N GLY A 11 8.85 10.88 -4.26
CA GLY A 11 8.53 11.15 -2.87
C GLY A 11 9.58 12.05 -2.24
N ARG A 12 9.17 13.11 -1.54
CA ARG A 12 10.12 13.86 -0.72
C ARG A 12 10.39 13.09 0.55
N LEU A 13 11.67 12.97 0.91
CA LEU A 13 12.12 12.30 2.12
C LEU A 13 12.70 13.31 3.11
N TYR A 14 12.29 13.18 4.36
CA TYR A 14 12.77 13.92 5.51
C TYR A 14 13.48 12.96 6.45
N LYS A 15 14.76 13.22 6.74
CA LYS A 15 15.51 12.37 7.67
C LYS A 15 14.86 12.43 9.05
N LEU A 16 14.76 11.28 9.73
CA LEU A 16 14.21 11.25 11.08
C LEU A 16 15.07 12.08 12.04
N THR A 17 14.40 12.81 12.94
CA THR A 17 15.05 13.41 14.10
C THR A 17 15.41 12.32 15.12
N PRO A 18 16.33 12.57 16.06
CA PRO A 18 16.67 11.61 17.10
C PRO A 18 15.44 11.13 17.90
N GLU A 19 14.50 12.03 18.21
CA GLU A 19 13.29 11.69 18.95
C GLU A 19 12.38 10.75 18.16
N LYS A 20 12.21 10.99 16.86
CA LYS A 20 11.41 10.11 16.00
C LYS A 20 12.05 8.75 15.80
N LYS A 21 13.39 8.71 15.70
CA LYS A 21 14.13 7.46 15.63
C LYS A 21 13.92 6.61 16.89
N GLN A 22 13.95 7.23 18.07
CA GLN A 22 13.67 6.52 19.31
C GLN A 22 12.24 5.96 19.34
N LYS A 23 11.24 6.74 18.94
CA LYS A 23 9.84 6.28 18.85
C LYS A 23 9.69 5.07 17.92
N GLU A 24 10.41 5.04 16.81
CA GLU A 24 10.37 3.90 15.89
C GLU A 24 11.00 2.65 16.51
N LEU A 25 12.12 2.79 17.22
CA LEU A 25 12.74 1.68 17.96
C LEU A 25 11.80 1.14 19.05
N ASP A 26 11.13 2.03 19.78
CA ASP A 26 10.14 1.65 20.79
C ASP A 26 8.94 0.91 20.15
N ARG A 27 8.47 1.37 18.98
CA ARG A 27 7.42 0.69 18.21
C ARG A 27 7.84 -0.71 17.77
N LEU A 28 9.07 -0.87 17.26
CA LEU A 28 9.61 -2.18 16.85
C LEU A 28 9.75 -3.12 18.05
N LYS A 29 10.18 -2.60 19.20
CA LYS A 29 10.25 -3.35 20.45
C LYS A 29 8.87 -3.90 20.85
N VAL A 30 7.83 -3.06 20.84
CA VAL A 30 6.44 -3.49 21.11
C VAL A 30 5.97 -4.56 20.12
N LEU A 31 6.25 -4.41 18.82
CA LEU A 31 5.87 -5.43 17.84
C LEU A 31 6.57 -6.77 18.09
N ARG A 32 7.84 -6.72 18.48
CA ARG A 32 8.65 -7.90 18.74
C ARG A 32 8.24 -8.61 20.03
N GLU A 33 8.10 -7.86 21.13
CA GLU A 33 7.86 -8.40 22.48
C GLU A 33 6.38 -8.69 22.72
N ASP A 34 5.48 -7.77 22.35
CA ASP A 34 4.05 -7.89 22.69
C ASP A 34 3.23 -8.58 21.60
N LYS A 35 3.68 -8.50 20.33
CA LYS A 35 2.97 -9.10 19.17
C LYS A 35 3.72 -10.27 18.52
N ALA A 36 4.81 -10.73 19.14
CA ALA A 36 5.63 -11.85 18.67
C ALA A 36 6.08 -11.75 17.20
N GLN A 37 6.32 -10.54 16.69
CA GLN A 37 6.73 -10.32 15.31
C GLN A 37 8.27 -10.36 15.18
N ALA A 38 8.82 -11.55 14.90
CA ALA A 38 10.26 -11.79 14.83
C ALA A 38 11.02 -10.94 13.78
N TRP A 39 10.32 -10.40 12.77
CA TRP A 39 10.93 -9.53 11.77
C TRP A 39 11.23 -8.11 12.28
N ALA A 40 10.63 -7.68 13.40
CA ALA A 40 10.73 -6.31 13.93
C ALA A 40 12.02 -6.08 14.73
N THR A 41 13.17 -6.32 14.10
CA THR A 41 14.51 -6.05 14.64
C THR A 41 14.90 -4.59 14.43
N ASP A 42 15.81 -4.07 15.25
CA ASP A 42 16.16 -2.64 15.25
C ASP A 42 16.77 -2.16 13.93
N ASP A 43 17.40 -3.05 13.15
CA ASP A 43 17.89 -2.77 11.79
C ASP A 43 16.76 -2.56 10.76
N LYS A 44 15.50 -2.83 11.12
CA LYS A 44 14.32 -2.53 10.31
C LYS A 44 13.76 -1.13 10.55
N ALA A 45 14.33 -0.37 11.48
CA ALA A 45 13.95 1.03 11.66
C ALA A 45 14.22 1.81 10.38
N HIS A 46 13.22 2.55 9.91
CA HIS A 46 13.37 3.39 8.74
C HIS A 46 14.17 4.66 9.08
N ASP A 47 14.91 5.19 8.10
CA ASP A 47 15.75 6.38 8.28
C ASP A 47 15.05 7.69 7.89
N TYR A 48 13.96 7.60 7.12
CA TYR A 48 13.28 8.73 6.52
C TYR A 48 11.76 8.64 6.68
N ASP A 49 11.16 9.75 7.07
CA ASP A 49 9.76 10.06 6.79
C ASP A 49 9.64 10.61 5.37
N GLY A 50 8.42 10.72 4.85
CA GLY A 50 8.20 11.38 3.58
C GLY A 50 6.75 11.41 3.16
N PHE A 51 6.52 11.96 1.96
CA PHE A 51 5.25 11.81 1.28
C PHE A 51 5.49 11.44 -0.18
N LEU A 52 4.56 10.68 -0.75
CA LEU A 52 4.48 10.41 -2.18
C LEU A 52 3.25 11.13 -2.71
N GLN A 53 3.42 11.89 -3.78
CA GLN A 53 2.29 12.45 -4.51
C GLN A 53 1.74 11.38 -5.45
N ILE A 54 0.43 11.13 -5.38
CA ILE A 54 -0.27 10.10 -6.14
C ILE A 54 -1.41 10.77 -6.91
N GLY A 55 -1.49 10.50 -8.21
CA GLY A 55 -2.58 10.98 -9.07
C GLY A 55 -3.71 9.96 -9.25
N GLN A 56 -4.84 10.42 -9.81
CA GLN A 56 -6.03 9.57 -10.01
C GLN A 56 -5.76 8.33 -10.87
N ASN A 57 -4.94 8.44 -11.92
CA ASN A 57 -4.62 7.30 -12.78
C ASN A 57 -3.90 6.18 -12.03
N PHE A 58 -3.06 6.53 -11.05
CA PHE A 58 -2.40 5.54 -10.20
C PHE A 58 -3.41 4.83 -9.28
N ILE A 59 -4.36 5.58 -8.72
CA ILE A 59 -5.45 5.03 -7.92
C ILE A 59 -6.31 4.07 -8.76
N ASN A 60 -6.69 4.49 -9.96
CA ASN A 60 -7.47 3.66 -10.89
C ASN A 60 -6.71 2.38 -11.25
N TRP A 61 -5.40 2.49 -11.49
CA TRP A 61 -4.56 1.34 -11.77
C TRP A 61 -4.52 0.38 -10.56
N LEU A 62 -4.32 0.88 -9.34
CA LEU A 62 -4.38 0.03 -8.15
C LEU A 62 -5.74 -0.65 -7.99
N GLN A 63 -6.83 0.07 -8.23
CA GLN A 63 -8.18 -0.47 -8.15
C GLN A 63 -8.42 -1.56 -9.20
N GLU A 64 -7.97 -1.34 -10.43
CA GLU A 64 -8.08 -2.36 -11.48
C GLU A 64 -7.28 -3.61 -11.13
N GLY A 65 -6.11 -3.45 -10.53
CA GLY A 65 -5.29 -4.57 -10.09
C GLY A 65 -5.97 -5.37 -8.98
N LEU A 66 -6.62 -4.70 -8.03
CA LEU A 66 -7.45 -5.36 -7.02
C LEU A 66 -8.63 -6.11 -7.66
N ASN A 67 -9.35 -5.45 -8.58
CA ASN A 67 -10.48 -6.05 -9.30
C ASN A 67 -10.06 -7.32 -10.06
N GLN A 68 -8.91 -7.30 -10.74
CA GLN A 68 -8.38 -8.46 -11.47
C GLN A 68 -7.84 -9.56 -10.55
N SER A 69 -7.34 -9.19 -9.36
CA SER A 69 -6.84 -10.18 -8.40
C SER A 69 -7.95 -11.02 -7.76
N GLY A 70 -9.19 -10.52 -7.76
CA GLY A 70 -10.33 -11.16 -7.09
C GLY A 70 -10.14 -11.34 -5.57
N ASN A 71 -9.22 -10.59 -4.97
CA ASN A 71 -8.85 -10.69 -3.57
C ASN A 71 -8.81 -9.29 -2.95
N ASP A 72 -8.96 -9.23 -1.63
CA ASP A 72 -8.87 -7.99 -0.86
C ASP A 72 -7.42 -7.46 -0.78
N LEU A 73 -6.44 -8.32 -1.12
CA LEU A 73 -5.02 -8.01 -1.10
C LEU A 73 -4.38 -8.27 -2.46
N MET A 74 -3.61 -7.29 -2.92
CA MET A 74 -2.78 -7.36 -4.11
C MET A 74 -1.33 -7.01 -3.76
N ARG A 75 -0.38 -7.73 -4.37
CA ARG A 75 1.04 -7.36 -4.32
C ARG A 75 1.36 -6.40 -5.47
N MET A 76 1.65 -5.15 -5.12
CA MET A 76 2.35 -4.23 -6.00
C MET A 76 3.86 -4.31 -5.74
N ASN A 77 4.64 -4.48 -6.80
CA ASN A 77 6.09 -4.43 -6.74
C ASN A 77 6.57 -3.08 -7.29
N TRP A 78 7.70 -2.60 -6.79
CA TRP A 78 8.30 -1.35 -7.25
C TRP A 78 9.82 -1.40 -7.18
N LYS A 79 10.47 -0.62 -8.04
CA LYS A 79 11.92 -0.35 -8.00
C LYS A 79 12.11 1.13 -7.72
N GLY A 80 12.91 1.46 -6.71
CA GLY A 80 13.29 2.84 -6.46
C GLY A 80 14.64 2.98 -5.80
N LYS A 81 15.12 4.22 -5.74
CA LYS A 81 16.35 4.58 -5.04
C LYS A 81 16.21 5.93 -4.36
N VAL A 82 16.93 6.09 -3.26
CA VAL A 82 17.08 7.39 -2.60
C VAL A 82 18.16 8.19 -3.34
N VAL A 83 17.84 9.42 -3.70
CA VAL A 83 18.76 10.36 -4.36
C VAL A 83 18.84 11.63 -3.53
N LYS A 84 20.07 12.10 -3.28
CA LYS A 84 20.29 13.42 -2.67
C LYS A 84 20.22 14.49 -3.75
N THR A 85 19.45 15.54 -3.48
CA THR A 85 19.29 16.73 -4.32
C THR A 85 19.65 17.96 -3.50
N ASP A 86 19.80 19.11 -4.14
CA ASP A 86 20.08 20.38 -3.47
C ASP A 86 18.98 20.77 -2.45
N ASN A 87 17.76 20.26 -2.64
CA ASN A 87 16.59 20.51 -1.79
C ASN A 87 16.30 19.36 -0.79
N GLY A 88 17.22 18.41 -0.61
CA GLY A 88 17.08 17.28 0.31
C GLY A 88 17.04 15.92 -0.38
N ALA A 89 16.59 14.89 0.34
CA ALA A 89 16.52 13.53 -0.18
C ALA A 89 15.17 13.26 -0.87
N VAL A 90 15.21 12.53 -1.98
CA VAL A 90 14.03 12.15 -2.76
C VAL A 90 14.05 10.66 -3.00
N LEU A 91 12.92 9.98 -2.79
CA LEU A 91 12.68 8.64 -3.29
C LEU A 91 12.28 8.75 -4.76
N GLN A 92 13.12 8.25 -5.65
CA GLN A 92 12.78 8.10 -7.05
C GLN A 92 12.27 6.68 -7.30
N VAL A 93 10.97 6.53 -7.50
CA VAL A 93 10.40 5.30 -8.06
C VAL A 93 10.69 5.30 -9.56
N ARG A 94 11.38 4.27 -10.04
CA ARG A 94 11.77 4.11 -11.45
C ARG A 94 10.79 3.24 -12.23
N ASP A 95 10.16 2.31 -11.51
CA ASP A 95 9.29 1.31 -12.10
C ASP A 95 8.34 0.78 -11.02
N ALA A 96 7.12 0.43 -11.42
CA ALA A 96 6.11 -0.19 -10.57
C ALA A 96 5.25 -1.12 -11.42
N TRP A 97 4.99 -2.32 -10.92
CA TRP A 97 4.17 -3.30 -11.62
C TRP A 97 3.37 -4.15 -10.64
N ILE A 98 2.20 -4.57 -11.12
CA ILE A 98 1.36 -5.57 -10.49
C ILE A 98 1.55 -6.86 -11.29
N GLY A 99 1.66 -7.99 -10.61
CA GLY A 99 1.89 -9.29 -11.25
C GLY A 99 0.71 -9.75 -12.11
N ASN A 100 0.75 -11.01 -12.57
CA ASN A 100 -0.37 -11.71 -13.21
C ASN A 100 -0.86 -11.12 -14.54
N GLY A 101 0.04 -10.56 -15.35
CA GLY A 101 -0.30 -10.11 -16.71
C GLY A 101 -1.03 -8.77 -16.76
N MET A 102 -1.09 -8.04 -15.64
CA MET A 102 -1.63 -6.70 -15.62
C MET A 102 -0.76 -5.74 -16.44
N MET A 103 -1.41 -4.81 -17.14
CA MET A 103 -0.74 -3.68 -17.79
C MET A 103 0.08 -2.89 -16.76
N ASP A 104 1.26 -2.42 -17.14
CA ASP A 104 1.96 -1.45 -16.31
C ASP A 104 1.19 -0.12 -16.24
N LEU A 105 1.54 0.74 -15.28
CA LEU A 105 0.84 2.01 -15.07
C LEU A 105 0.78 2.89 -16.33
N LYS A 106 1.85 2.85 -17.14
CA LYS A 106 1.93 3.65 -18.36
C LYS A 106 0.92 3.14 -19.38
N GLN A 107 0.96 1.85 -19.65
CA GLN A 107 0.06 1.16 -20.58
C GLN A 107 -1.40 1.34 -20.15
N PHE A 108 -1.69 1.24 -18.85
CA PHE A 108 -3.03 1.47 -18.31
C PHE A 108 -3.48 2.93 -18.49
N THR A 109 -2.58 3.89 -18.28
CA THR A 109 -2.91 5.31 -18.48
C THR A 109 -3.15 5.61 -19.96
N GLU A 110 -2.34 5.05 -20.85
CA GLU A 110 -2.46 5.19 -22.31
C GLU A 110 -3.71 4.47 -22.87
N SER A 111 -4.22 3.44 -22.20
CA SER A 111 -5.47 2.76 -22.55
C SER A 111 -6.73 3.49 -22.07
N GLY A 112 -6.57 4.65 -21.43
CA GLY A 112 -7.68 5.51 -20.97
C GLY A 112 -7.94 5.46 -19.46
N ALA A 113 -7.12 4.73 -18.68
CA ALA A 113 -7.19 4.68 -17.22
C ALA A 113 -8.56 4.28 -16.65
N ASN A 114 -9.33 3.47 -17.39
CA ASN A 114 -10.66 3.03 -16.99
C ASN A 114 -10.57 1.84 -16.04
N VAL A 115 -11.34 1.89 -14.96
CA VAL A 115 -11.49 0.80 -14.00
C VAL A 115 -12.66 -0.06 -14.43
N SER A 116 -12.45 -1.37 -14.56
CA SER A 116 -13.50 -2.34 -14.83
C SER A 116 -14.48 -2.37 -13.66
N SER A 117 -15.78 -2.44 -13.90
CA SER A 117 -16.74 -2.61 -12.80
C SER A 117 -16.47 -3.95 -12.12
N SER A 118 -16.15 -3.93 -10.84
CA SER A 118 -15.96 -5.13 -10.04
C SER A 118 -17.24 -5.96 -10.07
N GLN A 119 -17.22 -7.12 -10.72
CA GLN A 119 -18.14 -8.19 -10.33
C GLN A 119 -17.73 -8.59 -8.92
N ALA A 120 -18.39 -8.01 -7.91
CA ALA A 120 -18.33 -8.56 -6.58
C ALA A 120 -18.72 -10.04 -6.71
N GLN A 121 -17.79 -10.96 -6.48
CA GLN A 121 -18.16 -12.34 -6.22
C GLN A 121 -18.93 -12.31 -4.91
N SER A 122 -20.26 -12.27 -5.02
CA SER A 122 -21.16 -12.56 -3.91
C SER A 122 -20.78 -13.95 -3.41
N LYS A 123 -20.05 -14.01 -2.30
CA LYS A 123 -19.99 -15.24 -1.50
C LYS A 123 -21.44 -15.60 -1.19
N PRO A 124 -21.88 -16.86 -1.39
CA PRO A 124 -23.20 -17.28 -0.97
C PRO A 124 -23.34 -16.97 0.52
N GLN A 125 -24.23 -16.04 0.85
CA GLN A 125 -24.67 -15.85 2.23
C GLN A 125 -25.36 -17.16 2.62
N ALA A 126 -24.79 -17.86 3.61
CA ALA A 126 -25.53 -18.91 4.27
C ALA A 126 -26.85 -18.30 4.81
N PRO A 127 -27.99 -19.01 4.71
CA PRO A 127 -29.26 -18.50 5.22
C PRO A 127 -29.10 -18.11 6.68
N VAL A 128 -29.55 -16.91 7.02
CA VAL A 128 -29.68 -16.49 8.41
C VAL A 128 -30.78 -17.36 9.01
N GLU A 129 -30.43 -18.27 9.91
CA GLU A 129 -31.42 -18.96 10.74
C GLU A 129 -32.13 -17.89 11.57
N MET A 130 -33.43 -17.71 11.31
CA MET A 130 -34.29 -16.91 12.15
C MET A 130 -34.52 -17.68 13.44
N PHE A 131 -33.71 -17.42 14.46
CA PHE A 131 -34.07 -17.73 15.83
C PHE A 131 -35.03 -16.63 16.32
N ASP A 132 -36.31 -16.86 16.08
CA ASP A 132 -37.38 -16.44 16.97
C ASP A 132 -37.23 -17.30 18.23
N GLU A 133 -36.94 -16.68 19.38
CA GLU A 133 -37.41 -17.16 20.68
C GLU A 133 -37.17 -16.05 21.70
N GLU A 134 -38.29 -15.39 22.03
CA GLU A 134 -38.51 -14.73 23.30
C GLU A 134 -38.09 -15.69 24.43
N ASP A 135 -37.05 -15.36 25.19
CA ASP A 135 -37.11 -15.49 26.65
C ASP A 135 -35.88 -14.94 27.38
N ASP A 136 -36.19 -14.17 28.42
CA ASP A 136 -35.45 -14.03 29.67
C ASP A 136 -34.13 -13.20 29.69
N LEU A 137 -34.30 -11.89 29.83
CA LEU A 137 -33.33 -11.01 30.50
C LEU A 137 -33.53 -11.07 32.02
N PRO A 138 -32.50 -11.42 32.82
CA PRO A 138 -32.42 -10.94 34.19
C PRO A 138 -31.21 -9.99 34.41
N PHE A 139 -31.57 -8.84 34.99
CA PHE A 139 -30.84 -7.70 35.56
C PHE A 139 -29.30 -7.76 35.70
#